data_AF-A0A959KW96-F1
#
_entry.id   AF-A0A959KW96-F1
#
_cell.length_a   1.000
_cell.length_b   1.000
_cell.length_c   1.000
_cell.angle_alpha   90.00
_cell.angle_beta   90.00
_cell.angle_gamma   90.00
#
_symmetry.space_group_name_H-M   'P 1'
#
loop_
_entity.id
_entity.type
_entity.pdbx_description
1 polymer ?
#
loop_
_entity_poly.entity_id
_entity_poly.type
_entity_poly.pdbx_seq_one_letter_code
_entity_poly.pdbx_strand_id
1 'polypeptide(L)'
;MASVVSFTFNPFQENTYVVYDETGECVIFDPGCYDATEKEELRIYLHKHDLTPVRLINTHCHIDHVFGNRFVAETYDLPLEIHRGEIPVLESLPQTAAFFGIRLPEPSPPAGKFIEDGDLVEFGTTSLQAILTPG
;
A
#
# COMPACT_ATOMS: atom_id res chain seq x y z
N MET A 1 2.05 14.12 16.09
CA MET A 1 2.05 14.83 14.79
C MET A 1 2.53 13.86 13.73
N ALA A 2 1.71 13.63 12.70
CA ALA A 2 2.06 12.70 11.63
C ALA A 2 3.26 13.19 10.81
N SER A 3 4.14 12.26 10.46
CA SER A 3 5.26 12.42 9.54
C SER A 3 5.02 11.55 8.31
N VAL A 4 5.58 11.97 7.17
CA VAL A 4 5.43 11.27 5.90
C VAL A 4 6.81 11.08 5.29
N VAL A 5 7.08 9.86 4.81
CA VAL A 5 8.18 9.58 3.89
C VAL A 5 7.60 8.97 2.61
N SER A 6 8.25 9.26 1.49
CA SER A 6 7.90 8.71 0.18
C SER A 6 9.07 7.93 -0.39
N PHE A 7 8.78 6.81 -1.04
CA PHE A 7 9.72 6.04 -1.85
C PHE A 7 9.21 6.02 -3.28
N THR A 8 10.09 6.33 -4.24
CA THR A 8 9.73 6.19 -5.65
C THR A 8 10.18 4.82 -6.12
N PHE A 9 9.21 3.94 -6.35
CA PHE A 9 9.44 2.55 -6.72
C PHE A 9 8.93 2.24 -8.13
N ASN A 10 9.38 1.08 -8.62
CA ASN A 10 9.05 0.43 -9.86
C ASN A 10 9.27 1.28 -11.13
N PRO A 11 9.19 0.67 -12.32
CA PRO A 11 9.40 1.40 -13.57
C PRO A 11 8.36 2.49 -13.88
N PHE A 12 7.21 2.50 -13.21
CA PHE A 12 6.19 3.55 -13.34
C PHE A 12 6.45 4.77 -12.45
N GLN A 13 7.46 4.71 -11.57
CA GLN A 13 7.77 5.78 -10.62
C GLN A 13 6.60 6.05 -9.65
N GLU A 14 5.96 4.98 -9.20
CA GLU A 14 4.92 5.05 -8.17
C GLU A 14 5.53 5.60 -6.87
N ASN A 15 4.77 6.41 -6.13
CA ASN A 15 5.19 6.90 -4.82
C ASN A 15 4.52 6.14 -3.67
N THR A 16 5.26 5.22 -3.07
CA THR A 16 4.85 4.52 -1.86
C THR A 16 5.04 5.45 -0.67
N TYR A 17 3.98 5.63 0.12
CA TYR A 17 4.03 6.48 1.31
C TYR A 17 4.00 5.66 2.59
N VAL A 18 4.89 6.00 3.53
CA VAL A 18 4.77 5.55 4.92
C VAL A 18 4.41 6.77 5.76
N VAL A 19 3.22 6.73 6.36
CA VAL A 19 2.72 7.76 7.27
C VAL A 19 2.75 7.22 8.68
N TYR A 20 3.42 7.92 9.59
CA TYR A 20 3.66 7.46 10.96
C TYR A 20 3.60 8.61 11.95
N ASP A 21 3.46 8.30 13.24
CA ASP A 21 3.49 9.29 14.31
C ASP A 21 4.48 8.93 15.42
N GLU A 22 4.48 9.70 16.50
CA GLU A 22 5.36 9.54 17.66
C GLU A 22 5.23 8.20 18.39
N THR A 23 4.16 7.43 18.16
CA THR A 23 4.00 6.09 18.73
C THR A 23 4.85 5.05 18.01
N GLY A 24 5.31 5.35 16.80
CA GLY A 24 5.97 4.41 15.90
C GLY A 24 5.00 3.59 15.05
N GLU A 25 3.69 3.63 15.32
CA GLU A 25 2.72 3.00 14.43
C GLU A 25 2.67 3.71 13.08
N CYS A 26 2.57 2.94 12.00
CA CYS A 26 2.54 3.48 10.65
C CYS A 26 1.54 2.79 9.72
N VAL A 27 1.12 3.55 8.71
CA VAL A 27 0.32 3.07 7.58
C VAL A 27 1.18 3.09 6.34
N ILE A 28 1.18 1.99 5.60
CA ILE A 28 1.82 1.87 4.29
C ILE A 28 0.74 2.07 3.24
N PHE A 29 0.86 3.14 2.46
CA PHE A 29 0.02 3.43 1.31
C PHE A 29 0.73 3.04 0.02
N ASP A 30 0.02 2.34 -0.85
CA ASP A 30 0.45 2.01 -2.21
C ASP A 30 1.86 1.42 -2.30
N PRO A 31 2.13 0.25 -1.71
CA PRO A 31 3.45 -0.36 -1.81
C PRO A 31 3.74 -0.78 -3.25
N GLY A 32 4.39 0.11 -3.98
CA GLY A 32 4.83 -0.08 -5.37
C GLY A 32 6.12 -0.89 -5.50
N CYS A 33 6.72 -1.36 -4.41
CA CYS A 33 7.98 -2.10 -4.43
C CYS A 33 7.89 -3.41 -5.23
N TYR A 34 8.46 -3.39 -6.43
CA TYR A 34 8.34 -4.41 -7.46
C TYR A 34 9.40 -5.51 -7.30
N ASP A 35 10.63 -5.13 -6.97
CA ASP A 35 11.74 -6.06 -6.83
C ASP A 35 12.26 -6.21 -5.39
N ALA A 36 13.20 -7.14 -5.20
CA ALA A 36 13.75 -7.43 -3.88
C ALA A 36 14.54 -6.25 -3.28
N THR A 37 15.13 -5.39 -4.10
CA THR A 37 15.88 -4.21 -3.64
C THR A 37 14.92 -3.19 -3.04
N GLU A 38 13.81 -2.92 -3.73
CA GLU A 38 12.78 -1.97 -3.28
C GLU A 38 12.06 -2.47 -2.03
N LYS A 39 11.74 -3.78 -1.97
CA LYS A 39 11.18 -4.41 -0.76
C LYS A 39 12.12 -4.26 0.44
N GLU A 40 13.42 -4.46 0.22
CA GLU A 40 14.43 -4.34 1.27
C GLU A 40 14.64 -2.88 1.68
N GLU A 41 14.60 -1.92 0.75
CA GLU A 41 14.66 -0.49 1.06
C GLU A 41 13.54 -0.07 2.01
N LEU A 42 12.29 -0.45 1.70
CA LEU A 42 11.14 -0.20 2.56
C LEU A 42 11.34 -0.85 3.95
N ARG A 43 11.75 -2.13 3.99
CA ARG A 43 11.96 -2.87 5.24
C ARG A 43 13.05 -2.25 6.11
N ILE A 44 14.18 -1.84 5.51
CA ILE A 44 15.29 -1.20 6.21
C ILE A 44 14.85 0.13 6.81
N TYR A 45 14.07 0.93 6.06
CA TYR A 45 13.58 2.20 6.59
C TYR A 45 12.68 1.97 7.80
N LEU A 46 11.69 1.10 7.69
CA LEU A 46 10.77 0.78 8.79
C LEU A 46 11.54 0.32 10.03
N HIS A 47 12.52 -0.57 9.86
CA HIS A 47 13.34 -1.06 10.96
C HIS A 47 14.23 0.03 11.58
N LYS A 48 14.92 0.84 10.76
CA LYS A 48 15.84 1.88 11.23
C LYS A 48 15.14 2.99 12.02
N HIS A 49 13.86 3.21 11.74
CA HIS A 49 13.04 4.24 12.37
C HIS A 49 12.10 3.68 13.45
N ASP A 50 12.28 2.41 13.86
CA ASP A 50 11.45 1.73 14.87
C ASP A 50 9.95 1.80 14.55
N LEU A 51 9.58 1.72 13.26
CA LEU A 51 8.21 1.81 12.81
C LEU A 51 7.53 0.45 12.77
N THR A 52 6.28 0.42 13.22
CA THR A 52 5.41 -0.77 13.23
C THR A 52 4.26 -0.57 12.26
N PRO A 53 4.28 -1.23 11.08
CA PRO A 53 3.14 -1.21 10.18
C PRO A 53 1.90 -1.82 10.84
N VAL A 54 0.82 -1.04 10.88
CA VAL A 54 -0.48 -1.47 11.44
C VAL A 54 -1.57 -1.52 10.38
N ARG A 55 -1.36 -0.89 9.21
CA ARG A 55 -2.31 -0.91 8.09
C ARG A 55 -1.59 -0.89 6.74
N LEU A 56 -2.16 -1.63 5.79
CA LEU A 56 -1.79 -1.67 4.38
C LEU A 56 -2.98 -1.15 3.57
N ILE A 57 -2.83 -0.02 2.90
CA ILE A 57 -3.92 0.63 2.19
C ILE A 57 -3.51 0.90 0.75
N ASN A 58 -4.38 0.57 -0.22
CA ASN A 58 -4.25 1.19 -1.54
C ASN A 58 -5.17 2.40 -1.67
N THR A 59 -4.66 3.48 -2.26
CA THR A 59 -5.51 4.59 -2.71
C THR A 59 -6.43 4.14 -3.84
N HIS A 60 -5.89 3.33 -4.76
CA HIS A 60 -6.58 2.64 -5.85
C HIS A 60 -5.74 1.44 -6.34
N CYS A 61 -6.32 0.54 -7.13
CA CYS A 61 -5.74 -0.78 -7.41
C CYS A 61 -5.07 -0.93 -8.78
N HIS A 62 -4.54 0.17 -9.35
CA HIS A 62 -3.75 0.07 -10.58
C HIS A 62 -2.45 -0.73 -10.37
N ILE A 63 -1.92 -1.29 -11.46
CA ILE A 63 -0.84 -2.29 -11.42
C ILE A 63 0.45 -1.79 -10.75
N ASP A 64 0.74 -0.50 -10.86
CA ASP A 64 1.89 0.16 -10.27
C ASP A 64 1.79 0.30 -8.74
N HIS A 65 0.58 0.38 -8.19
CA HIS A 65 0.33 0.56 -6.75
C HIS A 65 0.29 -0.75 -5.94
N VAL A 66 0.21 -1.91 -6.61
CA VAL A 66 -0.13 -3.19 -5.97
C VAL A 66 1.02 -4.20 -5.90
N PHE A 67 2.17 -3.89 -6.50
CA PHE A 67 3.28 -4.84 -6.62
C PHE A 67 3.79 -5.37 -5.28
N GLY A 68 3.83 -4.51 -4.27
CA GLY A 68 4.30 -4.81 -2.92
C GLY A 68 3.21 -5.26 -1.96
N ASN A 69 1.93 -5.30 -2.36
CA ASN A 69 0.82 -5.63 -1.46
C ASN A 69 1.00 -6.99 -0.78
N ARG A 70 1.39 -8.02 -1.55
CA ARG A 70 1.64 -9.37 -1.03
C ARG A 70 2.75 -9.38 0.01
N PHE A 71 3.87 -8.74 -0.33
CA PHE A 71 5.02 -8.63 0.54
C PHE A 71 4.66 -7.96 1.88
N VAL A 72 3.98 -6.81 1.84
CA VAL A 72 3.58 -6.09 3.05
C VAL A 72 2.57 -6.90 3.86
N ALA A 73 1.55 -7.46 3.21
CA ALA A 73 0.52 -8.25 3.88
C ALA A 73 1.11 -9.45 4.62
N GLU A 74 2.01 -10.21 3.99
CA GLU A 74 2.61 -11.41 4.59
C GLU A 74 3.70 -11.08 5.62
N THR A 75 4.48 -10.02 5.40
CA THR A 75 5.58 -9.65 6.31
C THR A 75 5.06 -9.09 7.64
N TYR A 76 3.95 -8.36 7.59
CA TYR A 76 3.41 -7.64 8.75
C TYR A 76 2.04 -8.17 9.23
N ASP A 77 1.54 -9.25 8.64
CA ASP A 77 0.22 -9.85 8.93
C ASP A 77 -0.94 -8.83 8.82
N LEU A 78 -0.96 -8.10 7.71
CA LEU A 78 -1.92 -7.02 7.47
C LEU A 78 -2.90 -7.38 6.34
N PRO A 79 -4.22 -7.19 6.55
CA PRO A 79 -5.16 -7.26 5.44
C PRO A 79 -4.95 -6.07 4.51
N LEU A 80 -5.09 -6.29 3.21
CA LEU A 80 -5.19 -5.20 2.25
C LEU A 80 -6.52 -4.45 2.45
N GLU A 81 -6.45 -3.14 2.60
CA GLU A 81 -7.60 -2.25 2.72
C GLU A 81 -7.75 -1.38 1.47
N ILE A 82 -8.95 -1.35 0.88
CA ILE A 82 -9.24 -0.60 -0.35
C ILE A 82 -10.66 -0.05 -0.32
N HIS A 83 -11.01 0.88 -1.22
CA HIS A 83 -12.40 1.18 -1.47
C HIS A 83 -13.09 0.03 -2.24
N ARG A 84 -14.38 -0.26 -1.98
CA ARG A 84 -15.11 -1.37 -2.63
C ARG A 84 -15.14 -1.27 -4.15
N GLY A 85 -15.16 -0.05 -4.67
CA GLY A 85 -15.13 0.23 -6.11
C GLY A 85 -13.88 -0.29 -6.81
N GLU A 86 -12.81 -0.57 -6.07
CA GLU A 86 -11.53 -1.02 -6.63
C GLU A 86 -11.43 -2.53 -6.82
N ILE A 87 -12.40 -3.31 -6.32
CA ILE A 87 -12.41 -4.78 -6.49
C ILE A 87 -12.27 -5.19 -7.96
N PRO A 88 -13.03 -4.62 -8.93
CA PRO A 88 -12.91 -5.02 -10.33
C PRO A 88 -11.52 -4.69 -10.91
N VAL A 89 -10.90 -3.59 -10.48
CA VAL A 89 -9.55 -3.20 -10.92
C VAL A 89 -8.52 -4.18 -10.39
N LEU A 90 -8.59 -4.51 -9.10
CA LEU A 90 -7.73 -5.49 -8.44
C LEU A 90 -7.85 -6.89 -9.09
N GLU A 91 -9.06 -7.33 -9.41
CA GLU A 91 -9.31 -8.62 -10.06
C GLU A 91 -8.83 -8.65 -11.54
N SER A 92 -8.70 -7.48 -12.17
CA SER A 92 -8.23 -7.34 -13.56
C SER A 92 -6.70 -7.30 -13.72
N LEU A 93 -5.95 -7.34 -12.62
CA LEU A 93 -4.49 -7.23 -12.62
C LEU A 93 -3.79 -8.24 -13.54
N PRO A 94 -4.17 -9.53 -13.60
CA PRO A 94 -3.53 -10.48 -14.53
C PRO A 94 -3.66 -10.05 -16.00
N GLN A 95 -4.80 -9.52 -16.40
CA GLN A 95 -5.07 -9.03 -17.75
C GLN A 95 -4.27 -7.76 -18.03
N THR A 96 -4.25 -6.83 -17.08
CA THR A 96 -3.48 -5.57 -17.16
C THR A 96 -1.98 -5.84 -17.27
N ALA A 97 -1.44 -6.76 -16.46
CA ALA A 97 -0.05 -7.17 -16.52
C ALA A 97 0.31 -7.78 -17.88
N ALA A 98 -0.54 -8.67 -18.40
CA ALA A 98 -0.34 -9.25 -19.73
C ALA A 98 -0.35 -8.18 -20.83
N PHE A 99 -1.23 -7.18 -20.74
CA PHE A 99 -1.30 -6.07 -21.69
C PHE A 99 -0.01 -5.24 -21.72
N PHE A 100 0.55 -4.93 -20.55
CA PHE A 100 1.82 -4.19 -20.44
C PHE A 100 3.07 -5.06 -20.62
N GLY A 101 2.92 -6.39 -20.79
CA GLY A 101 4.05 -7.33 -20.85
C GLY A 101 4.83 -7.44 -19.53
N ILE A 102 4.16 -7.12 -18.42
CA ILE A 102 4.74 -7.12 -17.07
C ILE A 102 4.52 -8.49 -16.43
N ARG A 103 5.54 -8.98 -15.72
CA ARG A 103 5.39 -10.15 -14.86
C ARG A 103 4.86 -9.70 -13.51
N LEU A 104 3.81 -10.36 -13.04
CA LEU A 104 3.36 -10.28 -11.65
C LEU A 104 3.91 -11.50 -10.91
N PRO A 105 5.11 -11.42 -10.30
CA PRO A 105 5.68 -12.55 -9.58
C PRO A 105 4.81 -12.94 -8.37
N GLU A 106 4.19 -11.95 -7.74
CA GLU A 106 3.35 -12.10 -6.56
C GLU A 106 2.02 -11.38 -6.82
N PRO A 107 0.90 -12.10 -6.99
CA PRO A 107 -0.39 -11.45 -7.13
C PRO A 107 -0.78 -10.77 -5.81
N SER A 108 -1.37 -9.58 -5.87
CA SER A 108 -1.91 -8.91 -4.69
C SER A 108 -2.87 -9.84 -3.91
N PRO A 109 -2.91 -9.79 -2.56
CA PRO A 109 -3.99 -10.39 -1.80
C PRO A 109 -5.34 -9.79 -2.20
N PRO A 110 -6.45 -10.54 -2.02
CA PRO A 110 -7.78 -9.95 -2.11
C PRO A 110 -7.96 -8.88 -1.03
N ALA A 111 -8.92 -7.98 -1.22
CA ALA A 111 -9.35 -7.04 -0.19
C ALA A 111 -9.74 -7.78 1.10
N GLY A 112 -9.10 -7.42 2.21
CA GLY A 112 -9.42 -7.93 3.55
C GLY A 112 -10.31 -6.98 4.36
N LYS A 113 -10.22 -5.67 4.09
CA LYS A 113 -11.10 -4.65 4.66
C LYS A 113 -11.46 -3.60 3.60
N PHE A 114 -12.50 -2.82 3.90
CA PHE A 114 -12.95 -1.74 3.04
C PHE A 114 -12.90 -0.40 3.74
N ILE A 115 -12.58 0.64 2.98
CA ILE A 115 -12.60 2.05 3.41
C ILE A 115 -13.63 2.76 2.54
N GLU A 116 -14.61 3.40 3.16
CA GLU A 116 -15.65 4.17 2.49
C GLU A 116 -15.42 5.69 2.65
N ASP A 117 -16.19 6.50 1.91
CA ASP A 117 -16.13 7.96 2.03
C ASP A 117 -16.41 8.43 3.46
N GLY A 118 -15.54 9.30 3.99
CA GLY A 118 -15.65 9.85 5.33
C GLY A 118 -15.17 8.95 6.47
N ASP A 119 -14.78 7.70 6.20
CA ASP A 119 -14.21 6.81 7.21
C ASP A 119 -12.91 7.39 7.79
N LEU A 120 -12.63 7.04 9.05
CA LEU A 120 -11.40 7.42 9.72
C LEU A 120 -10.32 6.35 9.53
N VAL A 121 -9.16 6.77 9.05
CA VAL A 121 -7.94 5.98 9.03
C VAL A 121 -7.12 6.31 10.27
N GLU A 122 -7.24 5.46 11.28
CA GLU A 122 -6.58 5.63 12.58
C GLU A 122 -5.33 4.73 12.71
N PHE A 123 -4.29 5.27 13.36
CA PHE A 123 -3.06 4.60 13.78
C PHE A 123 -2.38 5.43 14.87
N GLY A 124 -1.81 4.79 15.89
CA GLY A 124 -1.20 5.47 17.02
C GLY A 124 -2.14 6.46 17.69
N THR A 125 -1.80 7.74 17.60
CA THR A 125 -2.61 8.88 18.07
C THR A 125 -3.13 9.76 16.92
N THR A 126 -2.93 9.31 15.68
CA THR A 126 -3.27 10.03 14.46
C THR A 126 -4.56 9.48 13.85
N SER A 127 -5.37 10.39 13.30
CA SER A 127 -6.59 10.06 12.55
C SER A 127 -6.60 10.87 11.26
N LEU A 128 -6.79 10.18 10.13
CA LEU A 128 -6.94 10.77 8.79
C LEU A 128 -8.38 10.52 8.32
N GLN A 129 -8.95 11.43 7.53
CA GLN A 129 -10.26 11.22 6.93
C GLN A 129 -10.10 10.73 5.48
N ALA A 130 -10.76 9.63 5.15
CA ALA A 130 -10.88 9.16 3.77
C ALA A 130 -11.82 10.09 2.99
N ILE A 131 -11.39 10.52 1.81
CA ILE A 131 -12.19 11.32 0.88
C ILE A 131 -12.29 10.52 -0.41
N LEU A 132 -13.51 10.18 -0.81
CA LEU A 132 -13.73 9.46 -2.06
C LEU A 132 -13.54 10.39 -3.26
N THR A 133 -12.53 10.09 -4.08
CA THR A 133 -12.16 10.88 -5.27
C THR A 133 -12.19 10.02 -6.53
N PRO A 134 -13.38 9.63 -7.04
CA PRO A 134 -13.49 8.79 -8.23
C PRO A 134 -13.17 9.62 -9.50
N GLY A 135 -12.69 8.96 -10.55
CA GLY A 135 -12.36 9.60 -11.83
C GLY A 135 -11.70 8.65 -12.80
#